data_AF-A0A7R7XQA4-F1
#
_entry.id   AF-A0A7R7XQA4-F1
#
_cell.length_a   1.000
_cell.length_b   1.000
_cell.length_c   1.000
_cell.angle_alpha   90.00
_cell.angle_beta   90.00
_cell.angle_gamma   90.00
#
_symmetry.space_group_name_H-M   'P 1'
#
loop_
_entity.id
_entity.type
_entity.pdbx_description
1 polymer ?
#
loop_
_entity_poly.entity_id
_entity_poly.type
_entity_poly.pdbx_seq_one_letter_code
_entity_poly.pdbx_strand_id
1 'polypeptide(L)'
;MRALMALVPLLGAAGVNALPQATSTPVTSSTSSASPTSSGPAVTASGNPFEGYQQYANPYYSSEVISLAVPSMTGSLAEQASAAAEIPSFHWMDTTAKVPTMGEYLANIKEQNDGGASPPLAGIFVVYNLPDRDCAALASNGELSIDDGGVEKYKGYIDSIREHIVEYSDTNILLVIEPDSLGNLVTNLAVEKCANAQDAYLECTNYAITQLDLPNVSMYLDAGHAGWLGWPANIDPAAELYAGVYKNASSPASLRGLATNVANYNAFSIESCPSYTSENEICDEKSYINNFAPKLSAAGWDAHFIVDTGRNGKQPTGQVEWGDWCNSKGTGFGARPSTETGDELVDAFVWVKPGGESDGTSDTSAERYDAHCGAEAALQPAPEAGTWFQAYFQQLVENATPPLGS
;
A
#
# COMPACT_ATOMS: atom_id res chain seq x y z
N MET A 1 27.08 -19.41 -86.52
CA MET A 1 26.25 -18.80 -87.59
C MET A 1 25.21 -17.93 -86.90
N ARG A 2 25.39 -16.59 -86.98
CA ARG A 2 24.39 -15.51 -86.76
C ARG A 2 23.73 -15.43 -85.36
N ALA A 3 23.30 -14.30 -84.82
CA ALA A 3 23.59 -12.87 -84.98
C ALA A 3 22.82 -12.13 -83.86
N LEU A 4 23.47 -11.13 -83.27
CA LEU A 4 22.94 -9.81 -82.85
C LEU A 4 21.41 -9.60 -82.69
N MET A 5 20.99 -9.04 -81.55
CA MET A 5 20.42 -7.67 -81.48
C MET A 5 20.26 -7.16 -80.04
N ALA A 6 20.65 -5.90 -79.85
CA ALA A 6 20.59 -5.09 -78.64
C ALA A 6 19.31 -4.23 -78.60
N LEU A 7 18.92 -3.72 -77.43
CA LEU A 7 18.61 -2.29 -77.21
C LEU A 7 18.51 -1.95 -75.70
N VAL A 8 19.15 -0.84 -75.34
CA VAL A 8 19.19 -0.02 -74.10
C VAL A 8 18.41 1.28 -74.44
N PRO A 9 17.76 2.10 -73.57
CA PRO A 9 18.36 2.87 -72.44
C PRO A 9 17.36 3.23 -71.29
N LEU A 10 17.59 4.04 -70.24
CA LEU A 10 18.37 5.28 -70.07
C LEU A 10 18.59 5.62 -68.57
N LEU A 11 19.56 6.53 -68.39
CA LEU A 11 20.30 7.06 -67.25
C LEU A 11 19.52 7.67 -66.07
N GLY A 12 20.23 7.72 -64.92
CA GLY A 12 20.18 8.82 -63.95
C GLY A 12 21.34 8.73 -62.95
N ALA A 13 22.39 9.54 -63.15
CA ALA A 13 23.55 9.66 -62.26
C ALA A 13 23.55 11.01 -61.53
N ALA A 14 23.81 11.00 -60.23
CA ALA A 14 24.42 12.08 -59.43
C ALA A 14 24.80 11.42 -58.08
N GLY A 15 26.06 11.33 -57.66
CA GLY A 15 26.98 12.43 -57.44
C GLY A 15 27.06 12.69 -55.94
N VAL A 16 27.78 11.85 -55.19
CA VAL A 16 27.98 12.03 -53.74
C VAL A 16 29.06 13.09 -53.55
N ASN A 17 28.64 14.35 -53.34
CA ASN A 17 29.50 15.40 -52.83
C ASN A 17 29.45 15.36 -51.30
N ALA A 18 30.60 15.10 -50.68
CA ALA A 18 30.82 15.32 -49.25
C ALA A 18 30.68 16.82 -48.94
N LEU A 19 29.89 17.14 -47.92
CA LEU A 19 29.78 18.48 -47.34
C LEU A 19 30.13 18.43 -45.84
N PRO A 20 30.66 19.54 -45.30
CA PRO A 20 31.60 19.57 -44.19
C PRO A 20 30.96 19.34 -42.81
N GLN A 21 31.78 18.76 -41.94
CA GLN A 21 31.56 18.56 -40.52
C GLN A 21 31.28 19.90 -39.83
N ALA A 22 30.08 20.05 -39.27
CA ALA A 22 29.71 21.19 -38.44
C ALA A 22 30.37 21.05 -37.06
N THR A 23 31.33 21.93 -36.76
CA THR A 23 31.81 22.21 -35.41
C THR A 23 30.66 22.77 -34.58
N SER A 24 30.18 22.01 -33.59
CA SER A 24 29.29 22.50 -32.54
C SER A 24 30.12 23.19 -31.45
N THR A 25 29.96 24.50 -31.35
CA THR A 25 30.33 25.29 -30.17
C THR A 25 29.45 24.87 -28.98
N PRO A 26 30.00 24.65 -27.78
CA PRO A 26 29.21 24.34 -26.59
C PRO A 26 28.46 25.60 -26.15
N VAL A 27 27.13 25.58 -26.24
CA VAL A 27 26.28 26.56 -25.56
C VAL A 27 26.10 26.07 -24.14
N THR A 28 26.73 26.76 -23.19
CA THR A 28 26.54 26.52 -21.76
C THR A 28 25.17 27.10 -21.36
N SER A 29 24.13 26.28 -21.49
CA SER A 29 22.82 26.57 -20.93
C SER A 29 22.86 26.28 -19.43
N SER A 30 23.07 27.30 -18.61
CA SER A 30 22.88 27.20 -17.16
C SER A 30 21.38 27.15 -16.87
N THR A 31 20.78 25.96 -16.95
CA THR A 31 19.50 25.69 -16.28
C THR A 31 19.78 25.60 -14.80
N SER A 32 19.54 26.71 -14.10
CA SER A 32 19.35 26.70 -12.65
C SER A 32 18.07 25.94 -12.36
N SER A 33 18.17 24.66 -12.03
CA SER A 33 17.12 23.92 -11.33
C SER A 33 16.95 24.59 -9.97
N ALA A 34 15.99 25.50 -9.86
CA ALA A 34 15.54 25.97 -8.56
C ALA A 34 14.72 24.83 -7.95
N SER A 35 15.32 24.10 -6.99
CA SER A 35 14.54 23.25 -6.09
C SER A 35 13.50 24.13 -5.41
N PRO A 36 12.21 23.73 -5.38
CA PRO A 36 11.19 24.49 -4.66
C PRO A 36 11.48 24.35 -3.17
N THR A 37 12.15 25.33 -2.57
CA THR A 37 12.24 25.45 -1.11
C THR A 37 10.83 25.69 -0.57
N SER A 38 10.36 24.79 0.30
CA SER A 38 9.12 24.93 1.08
C SER A 38 9.02 26.33 1.70
N SER A 39 7.94 27.05 1.39
CA SER A 39 7.68 28.41 1.86
C SER A 39 6.41 28.50 2.73
N GLY A 40 5.75 27.37 2.99
CA GLY A 40 4.64 27.26 3.92
C GLY A 40 5.12 27.05 5.37
N PRO A 41 4.34 27.45 6.38
CA PRO A 41 4.64 27.05 7.76
C PRO A 41 4.56 25.52 7.87
N ALA A 42 5.54 24.91 8.54
CA ALA A 42 5.53 23.48 8.82
C ALA A 42 4.24 23.08 9.57
N VAL A 43 3.67 21.94 9.20
CA VAL A 43 2.49 21.38 9.84
C VAL A 43 2.93 20.51 11.02
N THR A 44 2.15 20.53 12.10
CA THR A 44 2.33 19.59 13.23
C THR A 44 1.05 18.78 13.37
N ALA A 45 1.14 17.46 13.24
CA ALA A 45 0.04 16.55 13.48
C ALA A 45 -0.32 16.59 14.97
N SER A 46 -1.60 16.77 15.29
CA SER A 46 -2.12 16.75 16.66
C SER A 46 -3.56 16.26 16.66
N GLY A 47 -3.95 15.47 17.66
CA GLY A 47 -5.27 14.84 17.67
C GLY A 47 -5.37 13.72 16.64
N ASN A 48 -6.55 13.54 16.04
CA ASN A 48 -6.77 12.61 14.93
C ASN A 48 -6.14 13.21 13.65
N PRO A 49 -5.11 12.56 13.05
CA PRO A 49 -4.39 13.14 11.91
C PRO A 49 -5.16 13.14 10.59
N PHE A 50 -6.35 12.52 10.55
CA PHE A 50 -7.26 12.56 9.41
C PHE A 50 -8.30 13.68 9.51
N GLU A 51 -8.55 14.22 10.71
CA GLU A 51 -9.54 15.30 10.88
C GLU A 51 -9.05 16.61 10.25
N GLY A 52 -9.92 17.24 9.46
CA GLY A 52 -9.58 18.49 8.78
C GLY A 52 -8.66 18.33 7.56
N TYR A 53 -8.46 17.11 7.07
CA TYR A 53 -7.73 16.82 5.84
C TYR A 53 -8.58 16.02 4.84
N GLN A 54 -8.39 16.30 3.55
CA GLN A 54 -8.76 15.38 2.48
C GLN A 54 -7.61 14.38 2.31
N GLN A 55 -7.92 13.11 2.01
CA GLN A 55 -6.88 12.13 1.65
C GLN A 55 -6.58 12.21 0.16
N TYR A 56 -5.32 12.12 -0.23
CA TYR A 56 -4.90 12.20 -1.63
C TYR A 56 -5.29 10.94 -2.41
N ALA A 57 -6.09 11.09 -3.48
CA ALA A 57 -6.30 10.04 -4.46
C ALA A 57 -5.11 9.99 -5.42
N ASN A 58 -4.30 8.94 -5.30
CA ASN A 58 -3.03 8.85 -6.02
C ASN A 58 -3.24 8.56 -7.52
N PRO A 59 -2.51 9.24 -8.42
CA PRO A 59 -2.65 9.04 -9.87
C PRO A 59 -2.32 7.63 -10.35
N TYR A 60 -1.52 6.85 -9.60
CA TYR A 60 -1.17 5.49 -9.97
C TYR A 60 -2.43 4.61 -10.04
N TYR A 61 -3.13 4.48 -8.92
CA TYR A 61 -4.35 3.66 -8.85
C TYR A 61 -5.47 4.24 -9.74
N SER A 62 -5.65 5.56 -9.77
CA SER A 62 -6.60 6.18 -10.70
C SER A 62 -6.31 5.82 -12.16
N SER A 63 -5.03 5.78 -12.55
CA SER A 63 -4.64 5.41 -13.91
C SER A 63 -4.92 3.94 -14.22
N GLU A 64 -4.71 3.03 -13.28
CA GLU A 64 -5.04 1.60 -13.47
C GLU A 64 -6.54 1.43 -13.71
N VAL A 65 -7.38 2.03 -12.86
CA VAL A 65 -8.83 1.96 -13.00
C VAL A 65 -9.30 2.52 -14.35
N ILE A 66 -8.85 3.72 -14.71
CA ILE A 66 -9.31 4.41 -15.92
C ILE A 66 -8.77 3.75 -17.19
N SER A 67 -7.52 3.26 -17.19
CA SER A 67 -6.88 2.73 -18.41
C SER A 67 -7.06 1.22 -18.59
N LEU A 68 -7.15 0.45 -17.50
CA LEU A 68 -7.22 -1.01 -17.55
C LEU A 68 -8.65 -1.52 -17.32
N ALA A 69 -9.40 -0.89 -16.42
CA ALA A 69 -10.71 -1.40 -16.00
C ALA A 69 -11.87 -0.86 -16.83
N VAL A 70 -12.06 0.47 -16.78
CA VAL A 70 -13.20 1.17 -17.40
C VAL A 70 -13.43 0.79 -18.87
N PRO A 71 -12.39 0.62 -19.73
CA PRO A 71 -12.60 0.27 -21.14
C PRO A 71 -13.29 -1.08 -21.37
N SER A 72 -13.23 -1.99 -20.40
CA SER A 72 -13.83 -3.34 -20.49
C SER A 72 -15.18 -3.45 -19.77
N MET A 73 -15.59 -2.42 -19.02
CA MET A 73 -16.83 -2.38 -18.25
C MET A 73 -17.89 -1.56 -19.00
N THR A 74 -19.17 -1.83 -18.77
CA THR A 74 -20.26 -1.14 -19.48
C THR A 74 -21.40 -0.74 -18.54
N GLY A 75 -22.18 0.26 -18.94
CA GLY A 75 -23.33 0.76 -18.17
C GLY A 75 -22.93 1.26 -16.78
N SER A 76 -23.78 0.99 -15.79
CA SER A 76 -23.57 1.43 -14.40
C SER A 76 -22.30 0.88 -13.76
N LEU A 77 -21.75 -0.25 -14.25
CA LEU A 77 -20.48 -0.79 -13.76
C LEU A 77 -19.30 0.08 -14.19
N ALA A 78 -19.32 0.66 -15.40
CA ALA A 78 -18.26 1.57 -15.85
C ALA A 78 -18.28 2.91 -15.10
N GLU A 79 -19.47 3.43 -14.80
CA GLU A 79 -19.66 4.63 -13.97
C GLU A 79 -19.15 4.41 -12.54
N GLN A 80 -19.51 3.28 -11.94
CA GLN A 80 -19.02 2.87 -10.63
C GLN A 80 -17.51 2.63 -10.58
N ALA A 81 -16.96 1.96 -11.59
CA ALA A 81 -15.51 1.80 -11.75
C ALA A 81 -14.82 3.16 -11.82
N SER A 82 -15.34 4.10 -12.61
CA SER A 82 -14.77 5.45 -12.71
C SER A 82 -14.82 6.18 -11.37
N ALA A 83 -15.90 6.03 -10.59
CA ALA A 83 -15.99 6.60 -9.25
C ALA A 83 -14.98 5.98 -8.27
N ALA A 84 -14.60 4.71 -8.45
CA ALA A 84 -13.55 4.09 -7.64
C ALA A 84 -12.15 4.69 -7.88
N ALA A 85 -11.89 5.26 -9.05
CA ALA A 85 -10.62 5.94 -9.35
C ALA A 85 -10.39 7.21 -8.51
N GLU A 86 -11.47 7.81 -8.00
CA GLU A 86 -11.45 9.05 -7.22
C GLU A 86 -11.41 8.79 -5.70
N ILE A 87 -11.50 7.53 -5.27
CA ILE A 87 -11.46 7.17 -3.85
C ILE A 87 -9.99 7.09 -3.42
N PRO A 88 -9.58 7.81 -2.35
CA PRO A 88 -8.20 7.79 -1.90
C PRO A 88 -7.82 6.41 -1.36
N SER A 89 -6.76 5.84 -1.93
CA SER A 89 -6.11 4.62 -1.47
C SER A 89 -4.63 4.88 -1.19
N PHE A 90 -4.07 4.14 -0.24
CA PHE A 90 -2.66 4.30 0.13
C PHE A 90 -1.76 3.90 -1.04
N HIS A 91 -0.70 4.69 -1.26
CA HIS A 91 0.33 4.34 -2.23
C HIS A 91 1.42 3.49 -1.60
N TRP A 92 1.69 2.32 -2.17
CA TRP A 92 2.63 1.35 -1.60
C TRP A 92 4.04 1.59 -2.10
N MET A 93 4.95 1.96 -1.20
CA MET A 93 6.39 2.00 -1.46
C MET A 93 6.99 0.60 -1.20
N ASP A 94 6.50 -0.39 -1.95
CA ASP A 94 6.85 -1.81 -1.81
C ASP A 94 8.21 -2.20 -2.40
N THR A 95 8.93 -1.21 -2.96
CA THR A 95 10.32 -1.29 -3.47
C THR A 95 10.98 0.08 -3.34
N THR A 96 12.31 0.11 -3.31
CA THR A 96 13.11 1.35 -3.27
C THR A 96 12.86 2.20 -4.51
N ALA A 97 12.63 1.56 -5.66
CA ALA A 97 12.36 2.25 -6.92
C ALA A 97 11.06 3.09 -6.91
N LYS A 98 10.12 2.79 -6.00
CA LYS A 98 8.87 3.58 -5.85
C LYS A 98 9.03 4.81 -4.96
N VAL A 99 10.06 4.93 -4.13
CA VAL A 99 10.22 6.10 -3.23
C VAL A 99 10.18 7.45 -3.96
N PRO A 100 10.82 7.64 -5.13
CA PRO A 100 10.74 8.91 -5.86
C PRO A 100 9.31 9.36 -6.19
N THR A 101 8.35 8.43 -6.37
CA THR A 101 6.94 8.76 -6.62
C THR A 101 6.27 9.45 -5.43
N MET A 102 6.76 9.21 -4.20
CA MET A 102 6.32 9.96 -3.02
C MET A 102 6.62 11.45 -3.19
N GLY A 103 7.82 11.81 -3.66
CA GLY A 103 8.19 13.20 -3.94
C GLY A 103 7.30 13.84 -5.02
N GLU A 104 6.96 13.09 -6.07
CA GLU A 104 6.04 13.56 -7.14
C GLU A 104 4.63 13.83 -6.59
N TYR A 105 4.11 12.94 -5.75
CA TYR A 105 2.78 13.08 -5.17
C TYR A 105 2.73 14.18 -4.12
N LEU A 106 3.76 14.32 -3.28
CA LEU A 106 3.86 15.41 -2.32
C LEU A 106 3.99 16.78 -3.02
N ALA A 107 4.71 16.85 -4.14
CA ALA A 107 4.74 18.06 -4.98
C ALA A 107 3.34 18.43 -5.48
N ASN A 108 2.58 17.45 -5.96
CA ASN A 108 1.23 17.68 -6.46
C ASN A 108 0.23 18.02 -5.34
N ILE A 109 0.32 17.36 -4.19
CA ILE A 109 -0.46 17.70 -2.99
C ILE A 109 -0.19 19.15 -2.59
N LYS A 110 1.10 19.53 -2.53
CA LYS A 110 1.50 20.90 -2.22
C LYS A 110 0.92 21.90 -3.22
N GLU A 111 1.02 21.63 -4.52
CA GLU A 111 0.44 22.48 -5.56
C GLU A 111 -1.07 22.68 -5.36
N GLN A 112 -1.81 21.61 -5.06
CA GLN A 112 -3.26 21.68 -4.82
C GLN A 112 -3.60 22.44 -3.53
N ASN A 113 -2.82 22.24 -2.46
CA ASN A 113 -2.97 22.96 -1.19
C ASN A 113 -2.68 24.45 -1.35
N ASP A 114 -1.58 24.81 -2.00
CA ASP A 114 -1.22 26.20 -2.34
C ASP A 114 -2.26 26.82 -3.30
N GLY A 115 -2.90 26.00 -4.13
CA GLY A 115 -4.03 26.35 -5.01
C GLY A 115 -5.37 26.53 -4.29
N GLY A 116 -5.45 26.28 -2.98
CA GLY A 116 -6.64 26.53 -2.16
C GLY A 116 -7.53 25.30 -1.92
N ALA A 117 -7.00 24.08 -2.00
CA ALA A 117 -7.70 22.89 -1.53
C ALA A 117 -8.20 23.09 -0.08
N SER A 118 -9.49 22.85 0.14
CA SER A 118 -10.14 23.10 1.43
C SER A 118 -11.18 22.02 1.71
N PRO A 119 -10.96 21.13 2.70
CA PRO A 119 -9.78 21.04 3.56
C PRO A 119 -8.47 20.71 2.80
N PRO A 120 -7.28 20.99 3.35
CA PRO A 120 -6.02 20.64 2.70
C PRO A 120 -5.89 19.12 2.51
N LEU A 121 -5.15 18.71 1.48
CA LEU A 121 -4.82 17.32 1.18
C LEU A 121 -3.67 16.83 2.05
N ALA A 122 -3.77 15.57 2.51
CA ALA A 122 -2.72 14.81 3.18
C ALA A 122 -2.24 13.65 2.29
N GLY A 123 -0.95 13.35 2.34
CA GLY A 123 -0.37 12.19 1.66
C GLY A 123 -0.58 10.91 2.48
N ILE A 124 -0.93 9.81 1.81
CA ILE A 124 -1.16 8.50 2.43
C ILE A 124 -0.27 7.44 1.75
N PHE A 125 0.64 6.83 2.50
CA PHE A 125 1.64 5.90 1.96
C PHE A 125 1.84 4.66 2.84
N VAL A 126 2.25 3.56 2.23
CA VAL A 126 2.69 2.35 2.93
C VAL A 126 4.21 2.21 2.80
N VAL A 127 4.89 2.09 3.93
CA VAL A 127 6.29 1.66 4.02
C VAL A 127 6.27 0.13 4.07
N TYR A 128 6.82 -0.56 3.08
CA TYR A 128 6.68 -2.02 2.97
C TYR A 128 7.85 -2.66 2.22
N ASN A 129 9.06 -2.63 2.79
CA ASN A 129 10.25 -3.16 2.10
C ASN A 129 11.23 -3.88 3.02
N LEU A 130 10.78 -4.42 4.16
CA LEU A 130 11.65 -5.18 5.06
C LEU A 130 12.47 -6.26 4.34
N PRO A 131 13.73 -6.50 4.76
CA PRO A 131 14.51 -7.62 4.24
C PRO A 131 13.89 -8.96 4.67
N ASP A 132 13.91 -9.94 3.77
CA ASP A 132 13.22 -11.24 3.94
C ASP A 132 11.70 -11.10 4.19
N ARG A 133 11.09 -10.05 3.60
CA ARG A 133 9.64 -9.74 3.67
C ARG A 133 8.74 -10.97 3.53
N ASP A 134 7.56 -10.92 4.15
CA ASP A 134 6.53 -11.96 4.15
C ASP A 134 7.12 -13.31 4.58
N CYS A 135 7.62 -13.35 5.82
CA CYS A 135 8.44 -14.47 6.28
C CYS A 135 7.66 -15.79 6.44
N ALA A 136 6.34 -15.72 6.57
CA ALA A 136 5.45 -16.89 6.67
C ALA A 136 4.73 -17.24 5.35
N ALA A 137 4.79 -16.36 4.34
CA ALA A 137 4.27 -16.65 3.02
C ALA A 137 5.16 -17.66 2.28
N LEU A 138 4.58 -18.41 1.34
CA LEU A 138 5.33 -19.36 0.52
C LEU A 138 6.20 -18.64 -0.53
N ALA A 139 5.81 -17.42 -0.89
CA ALA A 139 6.54 -16.53 -1.76
C ALA A 139 6.39 -15.07 -1.32
N SER A 140 7.40 -14.25 -1.63
CA SER A 140 7.37 -12.81 -1.42
C SER A 140 7.87 -12.08 -2.66
N ASN A 141 7.36 -10.87 -2.87
CA ASN A 141 7.88 -9.92 -3.86
C ASN A 141 8.97 -8.99 -3.28
N GLY A 142 9.42 -9.21 -2.03
CA GLY A 142 10.44 -8.38 -1.38
C GLY A 142 11.77 -8.41 -2.14
N GLU A 143 12.35 -7.23 -2.39
CA GLU A 143 13.63 -7.10 -3.12
C GLU A 143 14.86 -7.20 -2.21
N LEU A 144 14.68 -7.06 -0.89
CA LEU A 144 15.76 -7.05 0.08
C LEU A 144 15.87 -8.42 0.76
N SER A 145 17.09 -8.93 0.91
CA SER A 145 17.37 -10.11 1.75
C SER A 145 18.37 -9.81 2.84
N ILE A 146 18.22 -10.46 4.00
CA ILE A 146 19.11 -10.27 5.15
C ILE A 146 20.55 -10.64 4.77
N ASP A 147 20.72 -11.77 4.07
CA ASP A 147 22.02 -12.30 3.64
C ASP A 147 22.76 -11.39 2.65
N ASP A 148 22.05 -10.50 1.94
CA ASP A 148 22.61 -9.53 1.01
C ASP A 148 22.58 -8.10 1.58
N GLY A 149 22.83 -7.97 2.89
CA GLY A 149 22.93 -6.67 3.57
C GLY A 149 21.61 -5.90 3.63
N GLY A 150 20.48 -6.62 3.62
CA GLY A 150 19.14 -6.05 3.53
C GLY A 150 18.79 -5.06 4.63
N VAL A 151 19.32 -5.22 5.84
CA VAL A 151 19.12 -4.27 6.94
C VAL A 151 19.66 -2.88 6.60
N GLU A 152 20.88 -2.79 6.07
CA GLU A 152 21.48 -1.49 5.70
C GLU A 152 20.82 -0.89 4.45
N LYS A 153 20.41 -1.73 3.49
CA LYS A 153 19.61 -1.29 2.34
C LYS A 153 18.26 -0.73 2.79
N TYR A 154 17.61 -1.37 3.75
CA TYR A 154 16.35 -0.90 4.33
C TYR A 154 16.51 0.45 5.03
N LYS A 155 17.59 0.65 5.80
CA LYS A 155 17.89 1.95 6.40
C LYS A 155 18.05 3.04 5.35
N GLY A 156 18.77 2.76 4.25
CA GLY A 156 18.88 3.69 3.12
C GLY A 156 17.54 3.99 2.44
N TYR A 157 16.67 2.99 2.33
CA TYR A 157 15.28 3.17 1.87
C TYR A 157 14.48 4.11 2.78
N ILE A 158 14.53 3.92 4.11
CA ILE A 158 13.90 4.81 5.09
C ILE A 158 14.49 6.22 5.03
N ASP A 159 15.81 6.35 4.92
CA ASP A 159 16.46 7.66 4.82
C ASP A 159 15.98 8.43 3.59
N SER A 160 15.80 7.76 2.45
CA SER A 160 15.25 8.38 1.23
C SER A 160 13.79 8.82 1.38
N ILE A 161 12.97 8.07 2.13
CA ILE A 161 11.60 8.49 2.49
C ILE A 161 11.65 9.75 3.38
N ARG A 162 12.53 9.75 4.38
CA ARG A 162 12.71 10.87 5.29
C ARG A 162 13.10 12.16 4.55
N GLU A 163 13.96 12.08 3.54
CA GLU A 163 14.34 13.23 2.72
C GLU A 163 13.12 13.94 2.10
N HIS A 164 12.19 13.18 1.52
CA HIS A 164 10.95 13.74 0.97
C HIS A 164 10.03 14.33 2.06
N ILE A 165 9.87 13.65 3.19
CA ILE A 165 9.03 14.18 4.29
C ILE A 165 9.58 15.52 4.81
N VAL A 166 10.90 15.66 4.92
CA VAL A 166 11.56 16.90 5.33
C VAL A 166 11.39 18.00 4.28
N GLU A 167 11.53 17.67 3.00
CA GLU A 167 11.31 18.60 1.88
C GLU A 167 9.88 19.17 1.88
N TYR A 168 8.89 18.32 2.15
CA TYR A 168 7.46 18.67 2.17
C TYR A 168 6.91 18.79 3.60
N SER A 169 7.66 19.42 4.50
CA SER A 169 7.30 19.60 5.92
C SER A 169 6.02 20.42 6.18
N ASP A 170 5.49 21.11 5.17
CA ASP A 170 4.21 21.83 5.17
C ASP A 170 3.02 20.97 4.73
N THR A 171 3.24 19.68 4.43
CA THR A 171 2.21 18.70 4.05
C THR A 171 2.05 17.65 5.16
N ASN A 172 0.81 17.35 5.53
CA ASN A 172 0.50 16.25 6.46
C ASN A 172 0.68 14.89 5.75
N ILE A 173 1.37 13.95 6.40
CA ILE A 173 1.75 12.66 5.82
C ILE A 173 1.38 11.54 6.78
N LEU A 174 0.63 10.56 6.29
CA LEU A 174 0.13 9.41 7.03
C LEU A 174 0.78 8.14 6.49
N LEU A 175 1.35 7.34 7.38
CA LEU A 175 2.12 6.15 7.02
C LEU A 175 1.56 4.89 7.69
N VAL A 176 1.34 3.85 6.90
CA VAL A 176 1.24 2.47 7.41
C VAL A 176 2.62 1.83 7.34
N ILE A 177 3.07 1.23 8.44
CA ILE A 177 4.43 0.71 8.58
C ILE A 177 4.41 -0.82 8.56
N GLU A 178 5.03 -1.37 7.51
CA GLU A 178 5.39 -2.77 7.30
C GLU A 178 4.24 -3.76 7.57
N PRO A 179 3.22 -3.80 6.70
CA PRO A 179 2.24 -4.89 6.69
C PRO A 179 2.86 -6.27 6.77
N ASP A 180 2.20 -7.21 7.46
CA ASP A 180 2.63 -8.61 7.57
C ASP A 180 4.04 -8.78 8.21
N SER A 181 4.46 -7.84 9.07
CA SER A 181 5.76 -7.92 9.75
C SER A 181 5.63 -8.40 11.19
N LEU A 182 5.29 -7.50 12.12
CA LEU A 182 5.27 -7.76 13.56
C LEU A 182 4.23 -8.82 13.94
N GLY A 183 3.12 -8.94 13.20
CA GLY A 183 2.14 -10.01 13.40
C GLY A 183 2.76 -11.40 13.25
N ASN A 184 3.68 -11.58 12.30
CA ASN A 184 4.42 -12.84 12.13
C ASN A 184 5.32 -13.16 13.32
N LEU A 185 5.84 -12.15 14.02
CA LEU A 185 6.65 -12.37 15.23
C LEU A 185 5.80 -12.80 16.43
N VAL A 186 4.47 -12.63 16.38
CA VAL A 186 3.56 -13.12 17.42
C VAL A 186 3.25 -14.60 17.22
N THR A 187 2.92 -15.02 16.00
CA THR A 187 2.34 -16.36 15.78
C THR A 187 3.23 -17.31 14.99
N ASN A 188 4.21 -16.81 14.23
CA ASN A 188 4.88 -17.56 13.18
C ASN A 188 6.39 -17.76 13.42
N LEU A 189 6.89 -17.57 14.64
CA LEU A 189 8.29 -17.85 15.00
C LEU A 189 8.67 -19.34 14.91
N ALA A 190 7.71 -20.24 14.72
CA ALA A 190 8.00 -21.64 14.37
C ALA A 190 8.43 -21.81 12.90
N VAL A 191 8.15 -20.83 12.03
CA VAL A 191 8.64 -20.78 10.65
C VAL A 191 10.08 -20.28 10.66
N GLU A 192 11.01 -21.08 10.12
CA GLU A 192 12.45 -20.79 10.18
C GLU A 192 12.81 -19.42 9.58
N LYS A 193 12.19 -19.04 8.45
CA LYS A 193 12.39 -17.71 7.84
C LYS A 193 11.98 -16.58 8.80
N CYS A 194 10.85 -16.70 9.50
CA CYS A 194 10.42 -15.71 10.49
C CYS A 194 11.34 -15.66 11.72
N ALA A 195 11.75 -16.83 12.23
CA ALA A 195 12.68 -16.90 13.36
C ALA A 195 14.02 -16.22 13.03
N ASN A 196 14.55 -16.46 11.83
CA ASN A 196 15.80 -15.85 11.36
C ASN A 196 15.65 -14.35 11.07
N ALA A 197 14.47 -13.89 10.65
CA ALA A 197 14.19 -12.49 10.36
C ALA A 197 13.82 -11.65 11.59
N GLN A 198 13.55 -12.27 12.74
CA GLN A 198 13.03 -11.58 13.93
C GLN A 198 13.86 -10.36 14.34
N ASP A 199 15.18 -10.51 14.47
CA ASP A 199 16.06 -9.41 14.88
C ASP A 199 16.09 -8.31 13.82
N ALA A 200 16.12 -8.67 12.54
CA ALA A 200 16.12 -7.72 11.42
C ALA A 200 14.81 -6.93 11.35
N TYR A 201 13.66 -7.59 11.54
CA TYR A 201 12.35 -6.94 11.59
C TYR A 201 12.28 -5.92 12.73
N LEU A 202 12.66 -6.32 13.95
CA LEU A 202 12.65 -5.42 15.11
C LEU A 202 13.61 -4.24 14.92
N GLU A 203 14.82 -4.47 14.42
CA GLU A 203 15.80 -3.41 14.15
C GLU A 203 15.30 -2.42 13.08
N CYS A 204 14.82 -2.94 11.96
CA CYS A 204 14.35 -2.13 10.84
C CYS A 204 13.08 -1.36 11.18
N THR A 205 12.11 -1.98 11.85
CA THR A 205 10.91 -1.28 12.33
C THR A 205 11.28 -0.18 13.32
N ASN A 206 12.16 -0.46 14.28
CA ASN A 206 12.64 0.56 15.23
C ASN A 206 13.33 1.72 14.49
N TYR A 207 14.16 1.42 13.48
CA TYR A 207 14.80 2.44 12.66
C TYR A 207 13.77 3.31 11.93
N ALA A 208 12.79 2.70 11.25
CA ALA A 208 11.73 3.39 10.53
C ALA A 208 10.96 4.36 11.44
N ILE A 209 10.40 3.85 12.55
CA ILE A 209 9.56 4.69 13.42
C ILE A 209 10.36 5.76 14.19
N THR A 210 11.67 5.56 14.36
CA THR A 210 12.56 6.59 14.95
C THR A 210 12.93 7.65 13.92
N GLN A 211 13.34 7.25 12.71
CA GLN A 211 13.72 8.18 11.65
C GLN A 211 12.53 8.94 11.06
N LEU A 212 11.32 8.42 11.17
CA LEU A 212 10.12 9.08 10.65
C LEU A 212 9.33 9.80 11.75
N ASP A 213 9.93 9.97 12.95
CA ASP A 213 9.42 10.86 14.01
C ASP A 213 9.62 12.32 13.64
N LEU A 214 8.73 12.82 12.78
CA LEU A 214 8.72 14.17 12.25
C LEU A 214 7.36 14.84 12.53
N PRO A 215 7.32 16.16 12.77
CA PRO A 215 6.08 16.85 13.20
C PRO A 215 4.90 16.69 12.24
N ASN A 216 5.14 16.60 10.94
CA ASN A 216 4.12 16.50 9.91
C ASN A 216 3.75 15.05 9.55
N VAL A 217 4.18 14.06 10.35
CA VAL A 217 3.95 12.64 10.11
C VAL A 217 3.01 12.06 11.17
N SER A 218 2.19 11.09 10.78
CA SER A 218 1.53 10.15 11.68
C SER A 218 1.67 8.73 11.16
N MET A 219 2.16 7.83 12.01
CA MET A 219 2.45 6.44 11.69
C MET A 219 1.51 5.48 12.41
N TYR A 220 1.15 4.41 11.71
CA TYR A 220 0.40 3.28 12.22
C TYR A 220 1.17 1.99 11.89
N LEU A 221 1.61 1.25 12.91
CA LEU A 221 2.21 -0.08 12.69
C LEU A 221 1.12 -1.06 12.25
N ASP A 222 1.39 -1.91 11.27
CA ASP A 222 0.44 -2.99 10.95
C ASP A 222 0.27 -3.95 12.13
N ALA A 223 -0.98 -4.28 12.43
CA ALA A 223 -1.38 -5.14 13.53
C ALA A 223 -2.29 -6.29 13.07
N GLY A 224 -2.05 -6.78 11.85
CA GLY A 224 -2.81 -7.87 11.26
C GLY A 224 -4.31 -7.56 11.26
N HIS A 225 -5.12 -8.50 11.72
CA HIS A 225 -6.58 -8.38 11.74
C HIS A 225 -7.19 -9.27 12.83
N ALA A 226 -8.50 -9.17 13.04
CA ALA A 226 -9.24 -9.93 14.06
C ALA A 226 -9.02 -11.45 13.97
N GLY A 227 -8.89 -11.96 12.74
CA GLY A 227 -8.68 -13.39 12.46
C GLY A 227 -7.27 -13.89 12.67
N TRP A 228 -6.37 -13.02 13.09
CA TRP A 228 -4.96 -13.34 13.31
C TRP A 228 -4.51 -13.00 14.73
N LEU A 229 -4.45 -11.71 15.08
CA LEU A 229 -4.01 -11.28 16.41
C LEU A 229 -5.18 -11.09 17.38
N GLY A 230 -6.41 -11.02 16.86
CA GLY A 230 -7.62 -10.93 17.67
C GLY A 230 -8.02 -12.22 18.39
N TRP A 231 -7.34 -13.34 18.15
CA TRP A 231 -7.58 -14.57 18.91
C TRP A 231 -7.19 -14.40 20.39
N PRO A 232 -7.96 -14.95 21.34
CA PRO A 232 -7.67 -14.80 22.78
C PRO A 232 -6.25 -15.22 23.19
N ALA A 233 -5.66 -16.21 22.53
CA ALA A 233 -4.30 -16.67 22.80
C ALA A 233 -3.21 -15.73 22.26
N ASN A 234 -3.53 -14.88 21.28
CA ASN A 234 -2.56 -14.07 20.56
C ASN A 234 -2.58 -12.60 20.99
N ILE A 235 -3.73 -12.10 21.45
CA ILE A 235 -3.95 -10.67 21.68
C ILE A 235 -3.10 -10.09 22.84
N ASP A 236 -2.83 -10.87 23.89
CA ASP A 236 -1.96 -10.46 24.99
C ASP A 236 -0.47 -10.42 24.56
N PRO A 237 0.09 -11.50 23.97
CA PRO A 237 1.44 -11.45 23.39
C PRO A 237 1.64 -10.34 22.35
N ALA A 238 0.63 -10.09 21.51
CA ALA A 238 0.66 -8.97 20.58
C ALA A 238 0.79 -7.65 21.34
N ALA A 239 -0.01 -7.41 22.38
CA ALA A 239 0.00 -6.14 23.10
C ALA A 239 1.36 -5.85 23.73
N GLU A 240 2.00 -6.90 24.29
CA GLU A 240 3.35 -6.83 24.84
C GLU A 240 4.39 -6.49 23.76
N LEU A 241 4.32 -7.15 22.60
CA LEU A 241 5.24 -6.90 21.47
C LEU A 241 5.11 -5.46 20.96
N TYR A 242 3.89 -5.02 20.62
CA TYR A 242 3.66 -3.70 20.02
C TYR A 242 3.99 -2.57 20.99
N ALA A 243 3.60 -2.67 22.26
CA ALA A 243 4.01 -1.69 23.27
C ALA A 243 5.53 -1.73 23.52
N GLY A 244 6.16 -2.91 23.43
CA GLY A 244 7.61 -3.07 23.48
C GLY A 244 8.33 -2.31 22.36
N VAL A 245 7.88 -2.49 21.11
CA VAL A 245 8.38 -1.76 19.94
C VAL A 245 8.23 -0.24 20.13
N TYR A 246 7.06 0.22 20.55
CA TYR A 246 6.80 1.64 20.84
C TYR A 246 7.78 2.21 21.88
N LYS A 247 7.97 1.52 23.01
CA LYS A 247 8.88 1.96 24.08
C LYS A 247 10.35 1.90 23.66
N ASN A 248 10.76 0.89 22.90
CA ASN A 248 12.14 0.75 22.42
C ASN A 248 12.55 1.90 21.49
N ALA A 249 11.61 2.41 20.69
CA ALA A 249 11.79 3.61 19.88
C ALA A 249 11.66 4.92 20.68
N SER A 250 11.68 4.87 22.01
CA SER A 250 11.51 6.03 22.90
C SER A 250 10.16 6.74 22.77
N SER A 251 9.10 5.98 22.46
CA SER A 251 7.72 6.47 22.39
C SER A 251 7.55 7.66 21.43
N PRO A 252 7.84 7.50 20.12
CA PRO A 252 7.78 8.58 19.13
C PRO A 252 6.43 9.29 19.13
N ALA A 253 6.42 10.61 18.99
CA ALA A 253 5.19 11.39 19.02
C ALA A 253 4.35 11.17 17.75
N SER A 254 5.00 10.95 16.61
CA SER A 254 4.30 10.63 15.35
C SER A 254 3.78 9.19 15.30
N LEU A 255 4.21 8.29 16.19
CA LEU A 255 3.69 6.91 16.24
C LEU A 255 2.35 6.86 16.98
N ARG A 256 1.28 7.13 16.22
CA ARG A 256 -0.09 7.30 16.69
C ARG A 256 -0.73 6.00 17.14
N GLY A 257 -0.45 4.89 16.47
CA GLY A 257 -1.10 3.63 16.79
C GLY A 257 -0.89 2.52 15.78
N LEU A 258 -1.98 1.82 15.46
CA LEU A 258 -1.97 0.58 14.68
C LEU A 258 -2.92 0.59 13.47
N ALA A 259 -2.53 -0.06 12.39
CA ALA A 259 -3.39 -0.31 11.24
C ALA A 259 -3.87 -1.76 11.28
N THR A 260 -5.17 -1.99 11.08
CA THR A 260 -5.73 -3.36 11.06
C THR A 260 -6.48 -3.65 9.76
N ASN A 261 -6.66 -4.93 9.48
CA ASN A 261 -7.32 -5.45 8.29
C ASN A 261 -6.61 -5.14 6.96
N VAL A 262 -5.36 -4.65 7.01
CA VAL A 262 -4.59 -4.29 5.82
C VAL A 262 -4.55 -5.47 4.85
N ALA A 263 -5.02 -5.24 3.62
CA ALA A 263 -5.14 -6.28 2.59
C ALA A 263 -6.00 -7.50 2.99
N ASN A 264 -6.87 -7.40 3.99
CA ASN A 264 -7.79 -8.46 4.38
C ASN A 264 -9.25 -8.02 4.16
N TYR A 265 -10.21 -8.78 4.68
CA TYR A 265 -11.61 -8.70 4.27
C TYR A 265 -12.59 -8.64 5.45
N ASN A 266 -12.10 -8.49 6.67
CA ASN A 266 -12.96 -8.50 7.86
C ASN A 266 -13.95 -7.35 7.86
N ALA A 267 -15.18 -7.63 8.30
CA ALA A 267 -16.14 -6.59 8.61
C ALA A 267 -15.55 -5.64 9.67
N PHE A 268 -15.85 -4.35 9.59
CA PHE A 268 -15.58 -3.47 10.73
C PHE A 268 -16.45 -3.86 11.92
N SER A 269 -17.76 -4.01 11.70
CA SER A 269 -18.70 -4.51 12.71
C SER A 269 -19.77 -5.37 12.06
N ILE A 270 -20.14 -6.50 12.67
CA ILE A 270 -21.16 -7.40 12.17
C ILE A 270 -22.02 -7.99 13.29
N GLU A 271 -23.32 -8.16 13.05
CA GLU A 271 -24.24 -8.72 14.05
C GLU A 271 -24.06 -10.23 14.24
N SER A 272 -23.66 -10.94 13.19
CA SER A 272 -23.51 -12.40 13.18
C SER A 272 -22.19 -12.77 12.55
N CYS A 273 -21.35 -13.46 13.33
CA CYS A 273 -20.04 -13.91 12.89
C CYS A 273 -20.16 -14.83 11.65
N PRO A 274 -19.38 -14.58 10.58
CA PRO A 274 -19.30 -15.48 9.44
C PRO A 274 -18.85 -16.88 9.86
N SER A 275 -19.28 -17.92 9.14
CA SER A 275 -18.99 -19.31 9.53
C SER A 275 -17.50 -19.63 9.63
N TYR A 276 -16.67 -19.04 8.76
CA TYR A 276 -15.21 -19.22 8.76
C TYR A 276 -14.51 -18.58 9.96
N THR A 277 -15.20 -17.77 10.76
CA THR A 277 -14.68 -17.18 12.01
C THR A 277 -15.01 -18.04 13.24
N SER A 278 -15.62 -19.21 13.05
CA SER A 278 -16.05 -20.09 14.13
C SER A 278 -14.93 -20.33 15.14
N GLU A 279 -15.30 -20.44 16.42
CA GLU A 279 -14.38 -20.60 17.56
C GLU A 279 -13.71 -19.31 18.05
N ASN A 280 -13.84 -18.18 17.34
CA ASN A 280 -13.48 -16.86 17.85
C ASN A 280 -14.73 -16.02 18.18
N GLU A 281 -14.81 -15.50 19.40
CA GLU A 281 -15.84 -14.51 19.77
C GLU A 281 -15.52 -13.11 19.19
N ILE A 282 -14.25 -12.87 18.84
CA ILE A 282 -13.78 -11.65 18.17
C ILE A 282 -13.78 -11.95 16.66
N CYS A 283 -14.87 -11.63 15.97
CA CYS A 283 -15.07 -11.96 14.55
C CYS A 283 -15.12 -10.75 13.60
N ASP A 284 -14.93 -9.54 14.13
CA ASP A 284 -14.86 -8.28 13.40
C ASP A 284 -13.77 -7.35 13.98
N GLU A 285 -13.40 -6.32 13.22
CA GLU A 285 -12.30 -5.42 13.60
C GLU A 285 -12.66 -4.55 14.81
N LYS A 286 -13.91 -4.13 14.95
CA LYS A 286 -14.37 -3.33 16.09
C LYS A 286 -14.17 -4.09 17.39
N SER A 287 -14.59 -5.36 17.44
CA SER A 287 -14.40 -6.20 18.62
C SER A 287 -12.93 -6.47 18.89
N TYR A 288 -12.12 -6.68 17.84
CA TYR A 288 -10.67 -6.83 17.98
C TYR A 288 -10.04 -5.60 18.63
N ILE A 289 -10.27 -4.42 18.06
CA ILE A 289 -9.72 -3.15 18.53
C ILE A 289 -10.14 -2.87 19.98
N ASN A 290 -11.42 -3.05 20.31
CA ASN A 290 -11.93 -2.80 21.67
C ASN A 290 -11.43 -3.80 22.72
N ASN A 291 -10.98 -5.00 22.31
CA ASN A 291 -10.29 -5.94 23.19
C ASN A 291 -8.77 -5.72 23.23
N PHE A 292 -8.20 -5.15 22.18
CA PHE A 292 -6.75 -4.96 22.05
C PHE A 292 -6.26 -3.68 22.71
N ALA A 293 -6.96 -2.56 22.52
CA ALA A 293 -6.57 -1.26 23.04
C ALA A 293 -6.37 -1.23 24.57
N PRO A 294 -7.24 -1.85 25.40
CA PRO A 294 -7.00 -1.90 26.85
C PRO A 294 -5.72 -2.66 27.24
N LYS A 295 -5.34 -3.68 26.45
CA LYS A 295 -4.12 -4.48 26.68
C LYS A 295 -2.87 -3.67 26.32
N LEU A 296 -2.92 -2.93 25.20
CA LEU A 296 -1.86 -1.99 24.81
C LEU A 296 -1.68 -0.88 25.86
N SER A 297 -2.78 -0.29 26.32
CA SER A 297 -2.76 0.74 27.38
C SER A 297 -2.14 0.19 28.67
N ALA A 298 -2.53 -1.01 29.09
CA ALA A 298 -1.92 -1.69 30.24
C ALA A 298 -0.42 -1.98 30.05
N ALA A 299 0.03 -2.22 28.82
CA ALA A 299 1.44 -2.39 28.46
C ALA A 299 2.20 -1.07 28.27
N GLY A 300 1.53 0.08 28.39
CA GLY A 300 2.10 1.42 28.39
C GLY A 300 2.00 2.17 27.06
N TRP A 301 1.04 1.82 26.19
CA TRP A 301 0.79 2.54 24.94
C TRP A 301 -0.71 2.73 24.68
N ASP A 302 -1.17 3.97 24.74
CA ASP A 302 -2.55 4.35 24.39
C ASP A 302 -2.68 4.56 22.87
N ALA A 303 -2.66 3.45 22.13
CA ALA A 303 -2.72 3.45 20.67
C ALA A 303 -4.13 3.74 20.12
N HIS A 304 -4.19 4.50 19.03
CA HIS A 304 -5.38 4.61 18.17
C HIS A 304 -5.27 3.68 16.95
N PHE A 305 -6.34 3.58 16.17
CA PHE A 305 -6.44 2.61 15.08
C PHE A 305 -6.90 3.23 13.77
N ILE A 306 -6.43 2.67 12.66
CA ILE A 306 -7.09 2.80 11.35
C ILE A 306 -7.44 1.41 10.85
N VAL A 307 -8.55 1.31 10.10
CA VAL A 307 -9.05 0.03 9.60
C VAL A 307 -9.14 0.07 8.09
N ASP A 308 -8.48 -0.87 7.43
CA ASP A 308 -8.64 -1.06 5.99
C ASP A 308 -10.04 -1.59 5.68
N THR A 309 -10.81 -0.82 4.91
CA THR A 309 -12.17 -1.16 4.45
C THR A 309 -12.23 -1.31 2.93
N GLY A 310 -11.07 -1.37 2.26
CA GLY A 310 -10.98 -1.41 0.81
C GLY A 310 -11.69 -2.60 0.16
N ARG A 311 -11.77 -3.74 0.85
CA ARG A 311 -12.30 -5.00 0.27
C ARG A 311 -13.33 -5.72 1.14
N ASN A 312 -13.89 -5.04 2.14
CA ASN A 312 -14.74 -5.65 3.17
C ASN A 312 -16.24 -5.35 3.04
N GLY A 313 -16.71 -4.77 1.93
CA GLY A 313 -18.10 -4.32 1.78
C GLY A 313 -19.12 -5.46 1.80
N LYS A 314 -18.78 -6.60 1.19
CA LYS A 314 -19.65 -7.78 1.16
C LYS A 314 -19.31 -8.74 2.29
N GLN A 315 -20.26 -8.92 3.20
CA GLN A 315 -20.17 -9.85 4.34
C GLN A 315 -21.38 -10.80 4.36
N PRO A 316 -21.21 -12.09 4.70
CA PRO A 316 -19.92 -12.77 4.76
C PRO A 316 -19.22 -12.78 3.39
N THR A 317 -17.90 -12.91 3.40
CA THR A 317 -17.10 -13.06 2.17
C THR A 317 -17.32 -14.45 1.56
N GLY A 318 -16.64 -14.76 0.45
CA GLY A 318 -16.59 -16.10 -0.13
C GLY A 318 -15.45 -16.97 0.42
N GLN A 319 -14.80 -16.56 1.52
CA GLN A 319 -13.78 -17.36 2.19
C GLN A 319 -14.37 -18.68 2.70
N VAL A 320 -13.59 -19.75 2.61
CA VAL A 320 -13.94 -21.05 3.20
C VAL A 320 -13.35 -21.12 4.61
N GLU A 321 -12.10 -20.70 4.76
CA GLU A 321 -11.39 -20.56 6.03
C GLU A 321 -10.97 -19.10 6.22
N TRP A 322 -10.85 -18.63 7.47
CA TRP A 322 -10.51 -17.23 7.72
C TRP A 322 -9.10 -16.85 7.20
N GLY A 323 -8.20 -17.84 7.14
CA GLY A 323 -6.86 -17.71 6.58
C GLY A 323 -6.81 -17.65 5.04
N ASP A 324 -7.94 -17.74 4.33
CA ASP A 324 -7.99 -17.58 2.88
C ASP A 324 -7.80 -16.10 2.49
N TRP A 325 -6.56 -15.64 2.47
CA TRP A 325 -6.21 -14.22 2.28
C TRP A 325 -6.03 -13.82 0.80
N CYS A 326 -5.78 -14.76 -0.11
CA CYS A 326 -5.38 -14.42 -1.47
C CYS A 326 -6.57 -14.33 -2.43
N ASN A 327 -6.78 -13.17 -3.04
CA ASN A 327 -7.76 -12.92 -4.11
C ASN A 327 -9.15 -13.50 -3.78
N SER A 328 -9.62 -13.32 -2.55
CA SER A 328 -10.81 -14.02 -2.06
C SER A 328 -12.08 -13.67 -2.86
N LYS A 329 -12.82 -14.70 -3.27
CA LYS A 329 -14.10 -14.57 -3.98
C LYS A 329 -15.15 -13.92 -3.10
N GLY A 330 -16.16 -13.33 -3.73
CA GLY A 330 -17.34 -12.83 -3.04
C GLY A 330 -17.08 -11.67 -2.09
N THR A 331 -16.02 -10.89 -2.33
CA THR A 331 -15.70 -9.63 -1.64
C THR A 331 -16.21 -8.44 -2.45
N GLY A 332 -16.25 -7.25 -1.82
CA GLY A 332 -16.78 -6.02 -2.38
C GLY A 332 -16.06 -4.79 -1.83
N PHE A 333 -15.99 -3.69 -2.60
CA PHE A 333 -15.50 -2.42 -2.06
C PHE A 333 -16.33 -1.99 -0.84
N GLY A 334 -15.67 -1.69 0.28
CA GLY A 334 -16.33 -1.40 1.56
C GLY A 334 -16.56 0.08 1.84
N ALA A 335 -16.77 0.41 3.12
CA ALA A 335 -16.95 1.79 3.56
C ALA A 335 -15.85 2.69 3.00
N ARG A 336 -16.21 3.90 2.56
CA ARG A 336 -15.25 4.86 2.01
C ARG A 336 -14.35 5.41 3.12
N PRO A 337 -13.13 5.87 2.80
CA PRO A 337 -12.27 6.50 3.78
C PRO A 337 -12.97 7.66 4.48
N SER A 338 -13.01 7.64 5.81
CA SER A 338 -13.77 8.59 6.63
C SER A 338 -13.32 8.56 8.09
N THR A 339 -13.38 9.71 8.77
CA THR A 339 -13.21 9.83 10.23
C THR A 339 -14.51 9.56 11.00
N GLU A 340 -15.65 9.40 10.31
CA GLU A 340 -16.94 9.06 10.91
C GLU A 340 -17.04 7.54 11.17
N THR A 341 -16.20 7.04 12.08
CA THR A 341 -16.06 5.61 12.36
C THR A 341 -17.08 5.09 13.38
N GLY A 342 -17.60 5.99 14.22
CA GLY A 342 -18.49 5.64 15.34
C GLY A 342 -17.79 4.86 16.47
N ASP A 343 -16.46 4.92 16.53
CA ASP A 343 -15.63 4.32 17.58
C ASP A 343 -14.48 5.26 17.93
N GLU A 344 -14.36 5.64 19.21
CA GLU A 344 -13.38 6.63 19.68
C GLU A 344 -11.92 6.16 19.56
N LEU A 345 -11.70 4.84 19.44
CA LEU A 345 -10.37 4.27 19.24
C LEU A 345 -9.94 4.30 17.76
N VAL A 346 -10.88 4.49 16.83
CA VAL A 346 -10.63 4.40 15.39
C VAL A 346 -10.60 5.79 14.78
N ASP A 347 -9.40 6.25 14.44
CA ASP A 347 -9.14 7.54 13.82
C ASP A 347 -9.79 7.64 12.42
N ALA A 348 -9.73 6.56 11.61
CA ALA A 348 -10.34 6.54 10.29
C ALA A 348 -10.60 5.12 9.74
N PHE A 349 -11.65 5.00 8.92
CA PHE A 349 -11.68 4.00 7.84
C PHE A 349 -10.77 4.47 6.71
N VAL A 350 -10.03 3.55 6.12
CA VAL A 350 -9.05 3.82 5.06
C VAL A 350 -9.10 2.71 4.01
N TRP A 351 -8.60 2.97 2.80
CA TRP A 351 -8.36 1.93 1.81
C TRP A 351 -6.85 1.75 1.68
N VAL A 352 -6.30 0.75 2.40
CA VAL A 352 -4.84 0.52 2.39
C VAL A 352 -4.47 -0.30 1.17
N LYS A 353 -5.00 -1.51 1.02
CA LYS A 353 -4.79 -2.31 -0.20
C LYS A 353 -5.65 -1.79 -1.36
N PRO A 354 -5.07 -1.37 -2.49
CA PRO A 354 -5.85 -0.94 -3.66
C PRO A 354 -6.56 -2.15 -4.28
N GLY A 355 -7.89 -2.17 -4.20
CA GLY A 355 -8.70 -3.27 -4.72
C GLY A 355 -8.58 -3.36 -6.24
N GLY A 356 -8.24 -4.54 -6.76
CA GLY A 356 -7.98 -4.74 -8.19
C GLY A 356 -6.53 -5.08 -8.49
N GLU A 357 -5.59 -4.66 -7.65
CA GLU A 357 -4.24 -5.22 -7.67
C GLU A 357 -4.24 -6.62 -7.05
N SER A 358 -3.74 -7.62 -7.77
CA SER A 358 -3.70 -9.02 -7.35
C SER A 358 -2.91 -9.19 -6.04
N ASP A 359 -3.36 -10.14 -5.20
CA ASP A 359 -2.64 -10.57 -4.01
C ASP A 359 -1.56 -11.62 -4.33
N GLY A 360 -1.63 -12.28 -5.49
CA GLY A 360 -0.70 -13.34 -5.90
C GLY A 360 -1.19 -14.17 -7.07
N THR A 361 -0.26 -14.83 -7.76
CA THR A 361 -0.55 -15.63 -8.96
C THR A 361 -1.19 -16.96 -8.60
N SER A 362 -2.17 -17.40 -9.40
CA SER A 362 -2.73 -18.75 -9.30
C SER A 362 -2.02 -19.77 -10.21
N ASP A 363 -0.98 -19.34 -10.94
CA ASP A 363 -0.19 -20.23 -11.79
C ASP A 363 0.79 -21.04 -10.93
N THR A 364 0.48 -22.33 -10.74
CA THR A 364 1.31 -23.28 -9.98
C THR A 364 2.74 -23.47 -10.50
N SER A 365 3.03 -23.00 -11.72
CA SER A 365 4.37 -23.05 -12.31
C SER A 365 5.18 -21.77 -12.12
N ALA A 366 4.57 -20.70 -11.61
CA ALA A 366 5.25 -19.45 -11.32
C ALA A 366 6.19 -19.60 -10.12
N GLU A 367 7.33 -18.92 -10.18
CA GLU A 367 8.33 -18.91 -9.10
C GLU A 367 7.75 -18.42 -7.77
N ARG A 368 6.79 -17.49 -7.83
CA ARG A 368 6.17 -16.85 -6.67
C ARG A 368 4.75 -17.35 -6.38
N TYR A 369 4.45 -18.58 -6.76
CA TYR A 369 3.17 -19.20 -6.44
C TYR A 369 3.02 -19.43 -4.94
N ASP A 370 1.93 -18.92 -4.35
CA ASP A 370 1.48 -19.29 -3.01
C ASP A 370 0.21 -20.15 -3.11
N ALA A 371 0.18 -21.25 -2.35
CA ALA A 371 -0.93 -22.20 -2.34
C ALA A 371 -2.28 -21.56 -1.99
N HIS A 372 -2.30 -20.49 -1.18
CA HIS A 372 -3.53 -19.76 -0.86
C HIS A 372 -4.15 -19.10 -2.11
N CYS A 373 -3.32 -18.71 -3.09
CA CYS A 373 -3.78 -18.14 -4.36
C CYS A 373 -4.30 -19.19 -5.36
N GLY A 374 -4.02 -20.48 -5.09
CA GLY A 374 -4.61 -21.61 -5.81
C GLY A 374 -5.81 -22.26 -5.09
N ALA A 375 -6.20 -21.76 -3.92
CA ALA A 375 -7.29 -22.33 -3.12
C ALA A 375 -8.66 -22.14 -3.77
N GLU A 376 -9.65 -22.94 -3.38
CA GLU A 376 -11.03 -22.87 -3.90
C GLU A 376 -11.66 -21.49 -3.67
N ALA A 377 -11.38 -20.87 -2.53
CA ALA A 377 -11.85 -19.54 -2.17
C ALA A 377 -11.21 -18.41 -3.01
N ALA A 378 -10.08 -18.64 -3.66
CA ALA A 378 -9.38 -17.63 -4.46
C ALA A 378 -9.99 -17.51 -5.88
N LEU A 379 -10.13 -16.28 -6.38
CA LEU A 379 -10.53 -16.00 -7.74
C LEU A 379 -9.39 -16.31 -8.71
N GLN A 380 -9.68 -17.08 -9.76
CA GLN A 380 -8.69 -17.62 -10.69
C GLN A 380 -9.19 -17.50 -12.15
N PRO A 381 -8.30 -17.42 -13.15
CA PRO A 381 -6.84 -17.30 -13.02
C PRO A 381 -6.43 -15.90 -12.52
N ALA A 382 -5.51 -15.85 -11.56
CA ALA A 382 -4.97 -14.60 -10.99
C ALA A 382 -3.55 -14.33 -11.51
N PRO A 383 -3.22 -13.07 -11.82
CA PRO A 383 -1.88 -12.68 -12.25
C PRO A 383 -0.95 -12.47 -11.03
N GLU A 384 0.31 -12.12 -11.30
CA GLU A 384 1.32 -11.83 -10.27
C GLU A 384 0.86 -10.78 -9.24
N ALA A 385 1.30 -10.93 -7.98
CA ALA A 385 0.99 -9.97 -6.92
C ALA A 385 1.38 -8.54 -7.31
N GLY A 386 0.50 -7.58 -7.01
CA GLY A 386 0.66 -6.16 -7.35
C GLY A 386 0.30 -5.80 -8.80
N THR A 387 0.02 -6.79 -9.67
CA THR A 387 -0.43 -6.52 -11.04
C THR A 387 -1.96 -6.45 -11.13
N TRP A 388 -2.46 -5.71 -12.12
CA TRP A 388 -3.91 -5.52 -12.30
C TRP A 388 -4.66 -6.83 -12.58
N PHE A 389 -5.68 -7.11 -11.77
CA PHE A 389 -6.58 -8.25 -11.88
C PHE A 389 -8.02 -7.81 -12.18
N GLN A 390 -8.31 -7.67 -13.48
CA GLN A 390 -9.58 -7.11 -13.95
C GLN A 390 -10.83 -7.83 -13.43
N ALA A 391 -10.84 -9.16 -13.42
CA ALA A 391 -12.02 -9.91 -12.95
C ALA A 391 -12.26 -9.71 -11.44
N TYR A 392 -11.20 -9.53 -10.67
CA TYR A 392 -11.30 -9.23 -9.24
C TYR A 392 -11.81 -7.80 -9.00
N PHE A 393 -11.27 -6.82 -9.74
CA PHE A 393 -11.79 -5.44 -9.67
C PHE A 393 -13.28 -5.37 -10.00
N GLN A 394 -13.72 -6.06 -11.06
CA GLN A 394 -15.15 -6.13 -11.41
C GLN A 394 -15.98 -6.76 -10.28
N GLN A 395 -15.52 -7.86 -9.65
CA GLN A 395 -16.18 -8.44 -8.47
C GLN A 395 -16.32 -7.41 -7.33
N LEU A 396 -15.26 -6.65 -7.05
CA LEU A 396 -15.29 -5.64 -5.99
C LEU A 396 -16.31 -4.54 -6.26
N VAL A 397 -16.40 -4.07 -7.53
CA VAL A 397 -17.40 -3.07 -7.96
C VAL A 397 -18.81 -3.61 -7.86
N GLU A 398 -19.06 -4.83 -8.36
CA GLU A 398 -20.39 -5.45 -8.35
C GLU A 398 -20.93 -5.66 -6.93
N ASN A 399 -20.05 -5.97 -5.98
CA ASN A 399 -20.39 -6.23 -4.60
C ASN A 399 -20.16 -5.03 -3.66
N ALA A 400 -19.92 -3.84 -4.21
CA ALA A 400 -19.60 -2.65 -3.42
C ALA A 400 -20.73 -2.32 -2.43
N THR A 401 -20.38 -2.16 -1.16
CA THR A 401 -21.32 -1.78 -0.09
C THR A 401 -20.66 -0.73 0.81
N PRO A 402 -21.13 0.53 0.80
CA PRO A 402 -22.17 1.06 -0.11
C PRO A 402 -21.78 0.98 -1.59
N PRO A 403 -22.76 1.01 -2.53
CA PRO A 403 -22.48 1.09 -3.97
C PRO A 403 -21.57 2.28 -4.32
N LEU A 404 -20.79 2.16 -5.38
CA LEU A 404 -19.90 3.24 -5.84
C LEU A 404 -20.71 4.34 -6.54
N GLY A 405 -20.27 5.60 -6.40
CA GLY A 405 -20.92 6.75 -7.05
C GLY A 405 -22.34 7.08 -6.59
N SER A 406 -22.80 6.50 -5.46
CA SER A 406 -24.10 6.80 -4.83
C SER A 406 -24.08 8.03 -3.94
#